data_AF-A0A2G5GJ58-F1
#
_entry.id   AF-A0A2G5GJ58-F1
#
_cell.length_a   1.000
_cell.length_b   1.000
_cell.length_c   1.000
_cell.angle_alpha   90.00
_cell.angle_beta   90.00
_cell.angle_gamma   90.00
#
_symmetry.space_group_name_H-M   'P 1'
#
loop_
_entity.id
_entity.type
_entity.pdbx_description
1 polymer ?
#
loop_
_entity_poly.entity_id
_entity_poly.type
_entity_poly.pdbx_seq_one_letter_code
_entity_poly.pdbx_strand_id
1 'polypeptide(L)'
;MPRPPAPLDDHKDFIIDSIDVLGLTQAEVCAELRDSHDLNIGRSTLVKALARWGFRTRRVNFEDTPALRMRLQNYFHQTTKTDAEIAALLTADGMDVTCVRVRKLRKDMGLYKRVDADRRDVAENTVEELLKLEFQNEEIRNMGHKQLYRYMRKKYNVAGRDRMFVIAKKLDPEGPDRRLRAQRRAARRSGLEKERAAKENQTQQSPETANAVSVEQQPLPGYVPLDPAMYQSEYASQRGQHGSDAPAHYPSHGGFSQNGRLTVPVTEANAPTQSSYAPMHNSTGLAFDSSRVPPF
;
A
#
# COMPACT_ATOMS: atom_id res chain seq x y z
N MET A 1 41.94 -17.19 -19.87
CA MET A 1 41.66 -18.62 -20.13
C MET A 1 40.24 -18.93 -19.69
N PRO A 2 39.38 -19.52 -20.54
CA PRO A 2 38.06 -19.99 -20.11
C PRO A 2 38.21 -21.10 -19.05
N ARG A 3 37.37 -21.07 -18.01
CA ARG A 3 37.35 -22.09 -16.94
C ARG A 3 36.86 -23.41 -17.55
N PRO A 4 37.49 -24.57 -17.25
CA PRO A 4 37.00 -25.86 -17.71
C PRO A 4 35.55 -26.08 -17.25
N PRO A 5 34.70 -26.70 -18.10
CA PRO A 5 33.33 -27.01 -17.74
C PRO A 5 33.33 -27.95 -16.54
N ALA A 6 32.51 -27.65 -15.53
CA ALA A 6 32.36 -28.53 -14.38
C ALA A 6 31.64 -29.83 -14.80
N PRO A 7 32.05 -31.00 -14.26
CA PRO A 7 31.49 -32.30 -14.62
C PRO A 7 30.11 -32.52 -13.97
N LEU A 8 29.11 -31.72 -14.36
CA LEU A 8 27.74 -31.88 -13.83
C LEU A 8 26.98 -33.03 -14.49
N ASP A 9 27.42 -33.47 -15.66
CA ASP A 9 26.70 -34.49 -16.43
C ASP A 9 26.74 -35.87 -15.75
N ASP A 10 27.81 -36.16 -14.99
CA ASP A 10 27.97 -37.42 -14.24
C ASP A 10 27.00 -37.53 -13.05
N HIS A 11 26.49 -36.39 -12.56
CA HIS A 11 25.57 -36.29 -11.43
C HIS A 11 24.15 -35.90 -11.86
N LYS A 12 23.84 -35.98 -13.15
CA LYS A 12 22.57 -35.54 -13.72
C LYS A 12 21.37 -36.21 -13.04
N ASP A 13 21.40 -37.52 -12.88
CA ASP A 13 20.26 -38.28 -12.35
C ASP A 13 20.01 -37.95 -10.88
N PHE A 14 21.08 -37.86 -10.07
CA PHE A 14 20.99 -37.40 -8.68
C PHE A 14 20.37 -36.01 -8.56
N ILE A 15 20.78 -35.07 -9.42
CA ILE A 15 20.27 -33.69 -9.41
C ILE A 15 18.78 -33.66 -9.78
N ILE A 16 18.37 -34.45 -10.77
CA ILE A 16 16.97 -34.53 -11.20
C ILE A 16 16.13 -35.14 -10.09
N ASP A 17 16.55 -36.27 -9.52
CA ASP A 17 15.82 -36.96 -8.44
C ASP A 17 15.73 -36.09 -7.19
N SER A 18 16.79 -35.35 -6.86
CA SER A 18 16.79 -34.40 -5.75
C SER A 18 15.74 -33.29 -5.92
N ILE A 19 15.50 -32.85 -7.15
CA ILE A 19 14.53 -31.77 -7.42
C ILE A 19 13.11 -32.33 -7.57
N ASP A 20 12.94 -33.47 -8.26
CA ASP A 20 11.63 -34.00 -8.63
C ASP A 20 11.03 -34.91 -7.55
N VAL A 21 11.85 -35.77 -6.94
CA VAL A 21 11.40 -36.74 -5.92
C VAL A 21 11.49 -36.13 -4.52
N LEU A 22 12.61 -35.49 -4.20
CA LEU A 22 12.83 -34.92 -2.86
C LEU A 22 12.28 -33.48 -2.74
N GLY A 23 11.93 -32.84 -3.85
CA GLY A 23 11.37 -31.48 -3.85
C GLY A 23 12.36 -30.39 -3.39
N LEU A 24 13.67 -30.68 -3.42
CA LEU A 24 14.69 -29.75 -2.91
C LEU A 24 14.78 -28.50 -3.77
N THR A 25 15.03 -27.37 -3.13
CA THR A 25 15.31 -26.12 -3.81
C THR A 25 16.68 -26.17 -4.49
N GLN A 26 16.86 -25.38 -5.55
CA GLN A 26 18.16 -25.28 -6.24
C GLN A 26 19.32 -24.88 -5.32
N ALA A 27 19.03 -24.16 -4.22
CA ALA A 27 20.05 -23.77 -3.26
C ALA A 27 20.48 -24.96 -2.39
N GLU A 28 19.53 -25.76 -1.93
CA GLU A 28 19.78 -27.00 -1.17
C GLU A 28 20.51 -28.03 -2.05
N VAL A 29 20.12 -28.18 -3.32
CA VAL A 29 20.83 -29.04 -4.27
C VAL A 29 22.29 -28.61 -4.45
N CYS A 30 22.57 -27.30 -4.51
CA CYS A 30 23.96 -26.82 -4.58
C CYS A 30 24.74 -27.10 -3.28
N ALA A 31 24.07 -27.10 -2.13
CA ALA A 31 24.69 -27.46 -0.85
C ALA A 31 24.98 -28.96 -0.79
N GLU A 32 24.01 -29.81 -1.16
CA GLU A 32 24.17 -31.26 -1.23
C GLU A 32 25.26 -31.68 -2.21
N LEU A 33 25.34 -31.05 -3.38
CA LEU A 33 26.42 -31.32 -4.34
C LEU A 33 27.80 -30.94 -3.79
N ARG A 34 27.87 -29.90 -2.97
CA ARG A 34 29.10 -29.51 -2.31
C ARG A 34 29.49 -30.50 -1.20
N ASP A 35 28.53 -30.94 -0.40
CA ASP A 35 28.78 -31.73 0.80
C ASP A 35 28.97 -33.22 0.47
N SER A 36 28.15 -33.77 -0.44
CA SER A 36 28.15 -35.21 -0.77
C SER A 36 29.04 -35.57 -1.97
N HIS A 37 29.32 -34.60 -2.87
CA HIS A 37 30.04 -34.84 -4.12
C HIS A 37 31.26 -33.93 -4.35
N ASP A 38 31.59 -33.05 -3.39
CA ASP A 38 32.69 -32.06 -3.47
C ASP A 38 32.60 -31.15 -4.72
N LEU A 39 31.38 -30.91 -5.22
CA LEU A 39 31.12 -30.08 -6.38
C LEU A 39 30.62 -28.69 -5.98
N ASN A 40 31.54 -27.73 -5.96
CA ASN A 40 31.20 -26.33 -5.71
C ASN A 40 30.68 -25.63 -6.98
N ILE A 41 29.37 -25.72 -7.21
CA ILE A 41 28.69 -25.07 -8.32
C ILE A 41 27.83 -23.90 -7.87
N GLY A 42 27.82 -22.83 -8.66
CA GLY A 42 26.90 -21.73 -8.48
C GLY A 42 25.51 -22.03 -9.04
N ARG A 43 24.47 -21.43 -8.46
CA ARG A 43 23.07 -21.56 -8.90
C ARG A 43 22.89 -21.33 -10.40
N SER A 44 23.56 -20.32 -10.98
CA SER A 44 23.47 -20.03 -12.41
C SER A 44 24.01 -21.16 -13.30
N THR A 45 25.03 -21.90 -12.84
CA THR A 45 25.57 -23.07 -13.54
C THR A 45 24.58 -24.22 -13.50
N LEU A 46 23.99 -24.49 -12.32
CA LEU A 46 22.95 -25.49 -12.17
C LEU A 46 21.73 -25.19 -13.06
N VAL A 47 21.25 -23.94 -13.09
CA VAL A 47 20.13 -23.53 -13.95
C VAL A 47 20.43 -23.74 -15.43
N LYS A 48 21.65 -23.43 -15.89
CA LYS A 48 22.06 -23.68 -17.29
C LYS A 48 22.15 -25.16 -17.60
N ALA A 49 22.67 -25.97 -16.68
CA ALA A 49 22.75 -27.42 -16.84
C ALA A 49 21.35 -28.06 -16.91
N LEU A 50 20.45 -27.69 -15.99
CA LEU A 50 19.05 -28.10 -16.00
C LEU A 50 18.35 -27.71 -17.32
N ALA A 51 18.55 -26.47 -17.79
CA ALA A 51 18.01 -26.03 -19.07
C ALA A 51 18.57 -26.83 -20.26
N ARG A 52 19.87 -27.14 -20.25
CA ARG A 52 20.53 -27.99 -21.25
C ARG A 52 19.98 -29.42 -21.26
N TRP A 53 19.63 -29.95 -20.09
CA TRP A 53 19.01 -31.27 -19.94
C TRP A 53 17.51 -31.29 -20.22
N GLY A 54 16.91 -30.15 -20.59
CA GLY A 54 15.47 -30.03 -20.82
C GLY A 54 14.63 -29.97 -19.54
N PHE A 55 15.27 -30.00 -18.36
CA PHE A 55 14.60 -29.88 -17.07
C PHE A 55 14.37 -28.41 -16.75
N ARG A 56 13.27 -27.84 -17.24
CA ARG A 56 12.82 -26.54 -16.74
C ARG A 56 12.15 -26.80 -15.40
N THR A 57 12.80 -26.42 -14.30
CA THR A 57 12.17 -26.33 -12.98
C THR A 57 10.94 -25.43 -13.09
N ARG A 58 9.77 -26.02 -13.35
CA ARG A 58 8.51 -25.32 -13.24
C ARG A 58 8.32 -25.09 -11.76
N ARG A 59 8.21 -23.83 -11.35
CA ARG A 59 7.62 -23.56 -10.04
C ARG A 59 6.26 -24.26 -10.03
N VAL A 60 5.95 -24.97 -8.95
CA VAL A 60 4.62 -25.55 -8.74
C VAL A 60 3.60 -24.50 -9.16
N ASN A 61 2.75 -24.85 -10.12
CA ASN A 61 1.80 -23.91 -10.69
C ASN A 61 0.96 -23.41 -9.53
N PHE A 62 1.11 -22.13 -9.19
CA PHE A 62 0.26 -21.52 -8.20
C PHE A 62 -1.18 -21.63 -8.68
N GLU A 63 -2.00 -22.33 -7.91
CA GLU A 63 -3.42 -22.47 -8.18
C GLU A 63 -4.19 -21.28 -7.63
N ASP A 64 -4.88 -20.60 -8.53
CA ASP A 64 -5.79 -19.52 -8.19
C ASP A 64 -7.12 -20.12 -7.70
N THR A 65 -7.20 -20.41 -6.40
CA THR A 65 -8.37 -21.03 -5.81
C THR A 65 -9.46 -19.98 -5.52
N PRO A 66 -10.76 -20.31 -5.68
CA PRO A 66 -11.86 -19.42 -5.30
C PRO A 66 -11.82 -19.00 -3.82
N ALA A 67 -11.39 -19.91 -2.93
CA ALA A 67 -11.23 -19.64 -1.51
C ALA A 67 -10.20 -18.53 -1.24
N LEU A 68 -9.07 -18.56 -1.96
CA LEU A 68 -8.06 -17.50 -1.89
C LEU A 68 -8.62 -16.15 -2.34
N ARG A 69 -9.34 -16.12 -3.48
CA ARG A 69 -9.96 -14.89 -3.99
C ARG A 69 -10.93 -14.29 -2.97
N MET A 70 -11.78 -15.12 -2.37
CA MET A 70 -12.73 -14.69 -1.34
C MET A 70 -12.02 -14.11 -0.12
N ARG A 71 -10.99 -14.79 0.40
CA ARG A 71 -10.17 -14.29 1.52
C ARG A 71 -9.48 -12.97 1.19
N LEU A 72 -8.88 -12.87 0.00
CA LEU A 72 -8.25 -11.66 -0.50
C LEU A 72 -9.23 -10.48 -0.53
N GLN A 73 -10.43 -10.70 -1.06
CA GLN A 73 -11.49 -9.69 -1.14
C GLN A 73 -11.92 -9.22 0.25
N ASN A 74 -12.12 -10.14 1.20
CA ASN A 74 -12.46 -9.82 2.58
C ASN A 74 -11.39 -8.93 3.23
N TYR A 75 -10.11 -9.30 3.11
CA TYR A 75 -9.02 -8.49 3.66
C TYR A 75 -8.93 -7.12 3.00
N PHE A 76 -9.09 -7.05 1.69
CA PHE A 76 -9.04 -5.79 0.95
C PHE A 76 -10.11 -4.80 1.40
N HIS A 77 -11.36 -5.24 1.59
CA HIS A 77 -12.45 -4.36 2.00
C HIS A 77 -12.44 -4.05 3.50
N GLN A 78 -12.13 -5.02 4.35
CA GLN A 78 -12.34 -4.88 5.80
C GLN A 78 -11.18 -4.17 6.51
N THR A 79 -9.93 -4.38 6.06
CA THR A 79 -8.77 -4.07 6.90
C THR A 79 -7.91 -2.90 6.43
N THR A 80 -8.22 -2.27 5.29
CA THR A 80 -7.40 -1.19 4.69
C THR A 80 -5.89 -1.54 4.58
N LYS A 81 -5.57 -2.82 4.49
CA LYS A 81 -4.19 -3.32 4.52
C LYS A 81 -3.47 -3.15 3.18
N THR A 82 -2.14 -3.08 3.27
CA THR A 82 -1.23 -3.10 2.14
C THR A 82 -1.18 -4.49 1.50
N ASP A 83 -0.70 -4.58 0.25
CA ASP A 83 -0.62 -5.89 -0.44
C ASP A 83 0.37 -6.83 0.28
N ALA A 84 1.37 -6.27 0.97
CA ALA A 84 2.34 -7.02 1.78
C ALA A 84 1.72 -7.57 3.06
N GLU A 85 0.94 -6.77 3.79
CA GLU A 85 0.22 -7.23 4.98
C GLU A 85 -0.85 -8.26 4.63
N ILE A 86 -1.54 -8.09 3.51
CA ILE A 86 -2.52 -9.09 3.04
C ILE A 86 -1.82 -10.41 2.69
N ALA A 87 -0.66 -10.36 2.03
CA ALA A 87 0.15 -11.56 1.77
C ALA A 87 0.55 -12.29 3.06
N ALA A 88 1.00 -11.54 4.08
CA ALA A 88 1.36 -12.11 5.38
C ALA A 88 0.15 -12.77 6.07
N LEU A 89 -1.04 -12.16 6.01
CA LEU A 89 -2.27 -12.74 6.56
C LEU A 89 -2.70 -13.99 5.82
N LEU A 90 -2.65 -13.98 4.48
CA LEU A 90 -2.97 -15.15 3.68
C LEU A 90 -2.00 -16.31 3.96
N THR A 91 -0.72 -15.99 4.15
CA THR A 91 0.30 -16.98 4.55
C THR A 91 0.02 -17.53 5.94
N ALA A 92 -0.40 -16.69 6.89
CA ALA A 92 -0.81 -17.12 8.22
C ALA A 92 -2.07 -18.01 8.21
N ASP A 93 -2.97 -17.81 7.24
CA ASP A 93 -4.13 -18.67 6.98
C ASP A 93 -3.77 -20.00 6.27
N GLY A 94 -2.48 -20.27 6.02
CA GLY A 94 -2.00 -21.48 5.33
C GLY A 94 -2.01 -21.40 3.80
N MET A 95 -2.27 -20.22 3.22
CA MET A 95 -2.17 -19.99 1.78
C MET A 95 -0.82 -19.34 1.45
N ASP A 96 0.13 -20.10 0.90
CA ASP A 96 1.43 -19.56 0.49
C ASP A 96 1.29 -18.62 -0.72
N VAL A 97 1.15 -17.31 -0.45
CA VAL A 97 0.96 -16.29 -1.48
C VAL A 97 1.91 -15.12 -1.28
N THR A 98 2.73 -14.87 -2.30
CA THR A 98 3.63 -13.71 -2.30
C THR A 98 2.90 -12.38 -2.56
N CYS A 99 3.46 -11.26 -2.07
CA CYS A 99 2.93 -9.91 -2.31
C CYS A 99 2.72 -9.58 -3.79
N VAL A 100 3.63 -10.01 -4.67
CA VAL A 100 3.50 -9.80 -6.13
C VAL A 100 2.27 -10.53 -6.67
N ARG A 101 2.01 -11.74 -6.18
CA ARG A 101 0.86 -12.55 -6.58
C ARG A 101 -0.45 -11.96 -6.06
N VAL A 102 -0.49 -11.54 -4.80
CA VAL A 102 -1.61 -10.77 -4.22
C VAL A 102 -1.94 -9.56 -5.08
N ARG A 103 -0.94 -8.76 -5.46
CA ARG A 103 -1.14 -7.59 -6.32
C ARG A 103 -1.75 -7.95 -7.67
N LYS A 104 -1.30 -9.06 -8.29
CA LYS A 104 -1.82 -9.53 -9.58
C LYS A 104 -3.27 -9.99 -9.43
N LEU A 105 -3.54 -10.92 -8.52
CA LEU A 105 -4.90 -11.44 -8.25
C LEU A 105 -5.88 -10.31 -7.95
N ARG A 106 -5.46 -9.35 -7.12
CA ARG A 106 -6.25 -8.17 -6.79
C ARG A 106 -6.66 -7.39 -8.05
N LYS A 107 -5.74 -7.16 -8.98
CA LYS A 107 -6.05 -6.46 -10.25
C LYS A 107 -6.94 -7.30 -11.16
N ASP A 108 -6.68 -8.60 -11.25
CA ASP A 108 -7.47 -9.53 -12.06
C ASP A 108 -8.93 -9.60 -11.55
N MET A 109 -9.14 -9.42 -10.25
CA MET A 109 -10.46 -9.29 -9.62
C MET A 109 -11.07 -7.88 -9.70
N GLY A 110 -10.38 -6.91 -10.31
CA GLY A 110 -10.85 -5.53 -10.40
C GLY A 110 -10.77 -4.72 -9.10
N LEU A 111 -10.04 -5.19 -8.08
CA LEU A 111 -9.95 -4.56 -6.76
C LEU A 111 -8.87 -3.47 -6.75
N TYR A 112 -9.11 -2.32 -7.37
CA TYR A 112 -8.09 -1.27 -7.46
C TYR A 112 -8.02 -0.37 -6.21
N LYS A 113 -6.78 -0.03 -5.79
CA LYS A 113 -6.54 0.95 -4.70
C LYS A 113 -6.72 2.39 -5.15
N ARG A 114 -6.54 2.65 -6.44
CA ARG A 114 -6.71 3.95 -7.10
C ARG A 114 -7.74 3.78 -8.19
N VAL A 115 -8.51 4.83 -8.44
CA VAL A 115 -9.43 4.87 -9.58
C VAL A 115 -8.62 5.31 -10.79
N ASP A 116 -8.73 4.57 -11.89
CA ASP A 116 -8.11 4.93 -13.16
C ASP A 116 -8.67 6.25 -13.68
N ALA A 117 -7.88 7.00 -14.46
CA ALA A 117 -8.28 8.32 -14.94
C ALA A 117 -9.59 8.26 -15.75
N ASP A 118 -9.75 7.26 -16.60
CA ASP A 118 -10.92 7.10 -17.47
C ASP A 118 -12.20 6.74 -16.70
N ARG A 119 -12.06 6.12 -15.53
CA ARG A 119 -13.19 5.72 -14.67
C ARG A 119 -13.45 6.73 -13.56
N ARG A 120 -12.77 7.87 -13.61
CA ARG A 120 -12.80 8.86 -12.55
C ARG A 120 -14.18 9.49 -12.41
N ASP A 121 -14.78 9.90 -13.52
CA ASP A 121 -16.08 10.59 -13.50
C ASP A 121 -17.18 9.67 -12.97
N VAL A 122 -17.17 8.41 -13.39
CA VAL A 122 -18.09 7.39 -12.87
C VAL A 122 -17.93 7.22 -11.36
N ALA A 123 -16.69 7.10 -10.86
CA ALA A 123 -16.45 6.95 -9.43
C ALA A 123 -16.83 8.21 -8.63
N GLU A 124 -16.60 9.41 -9.18
CA GLU A 124 -17.00 10.66 -8.56
C GLU A 124 -18.54 10.78 -8.47
N ASN A 125 -19.25 10.40 -9.53
CA ASN A 125 -20.72 10.35 -9.54
C ASN A 125 -21.27 9.35 -8.51
N THR A 126 -20.69 8.15 -8.43
CA THR A 126 -21.11 7.16 -7.41
C THR A 126 -20.88 7.69 -5.99
N VAL A 127 -19.76 8.37 -5.75
CA VAL A 127 -19.49 8.99 -4.45
C VAL A 127 -20.49 10.11 -4.15
N GLU A 128 -20.87 10.89 -5.17
CA GLU A 128 -21.88 11.93 -5.03
C GLU A 128 -23.26 11.36 -4.65
N GLU A 129 -23.71 10.30 -5.32
CA GLU A 129 -24.97 9.61 -5.02
C GLU A 129 -24.98 9.04 -3.61
N LEU A 130 -23.91 8.36 -3.21
CA LEU A 130 -23.77 7.81 -1.85
C LEU A 130 -23.79 8.92 -0.79
N LEU A 131 -23.12 10.05 -1.04
CA LEU A 131 -23.13 11.19 -0.12
C LEU A 131 -24.52 11.84 -0.03
N LYS A 132 -25.26 11.97 -1.14
CA LYS A 132 -26.64 12.46 -1.12
C LYS A 132 -27.54 11.58 -0.27
N LEU A 133 -27.38 10.26 -0.37
CA LEU A 133 -28.12 9.30 0.43
C LEU A 133 -27.76 9.41 1.92
N GLU A 134 -26.47 9.42 2.25
CA GLU A 134 -26.02 9.47 3.66
C GLU A 134 -26.25 10.83 4.33
N PHE A 135 -26.26 11.94 3.59
CA PHE A 135 -26.53 13.27 4.13
C PHE A 135 -28.00 13.50 4.51
N GLN A 136 -28.90 12.56 4.18
CA GLN A 136 -30.24 12.53 4.77
C GLN A 136 -30.19 12.33 6.28
N ASN A 137 -29.14 11.66 6.79
CA ASN A 137 -28.89 11.55 8.22
C ASN A 137 -28.09 12.76 8.73
N GLU A 138 -28.69 13.54 9.63
CA GLU A 138 -28.07 14.73 10.22
C GLU A 138 -26.78 14.43 10.99
N GLU A 139 -26.66 13.26 11.61
CA GLU A 139 -25.46 12.86 12.35
C GLU A 139 -24.26 12.77 11.40
N ILE A 140 -24.46 12.10 10.26
CA ILE A 140 -23.42 11.89 9.24
C ILE A 140 -23.08 13.21 8.56
N ARG A 141 -24.09 14.02 8.25
CA ARG A 141 -23.91 15.36 7.67
C ARG A 141 -23.02 16.27 8.53
N ASN A 142 -23.12 16.13 9.85
CA ASN A 142 -22.35 16.89 10.83
C ASN A 142 -20.98 16.29 11.16
N MET A 143 -20.62 15.11 10.64
CA MET A 143 -19.31 14.51 10.89
C MET A 143 -18.16 15.31 10.29
N GLY A 144 -17.05 15.44 11.04
CA GLY A 144 -15.83 16.05 10.51
C GLY A 144 -15.30 15.31 9.27
N HIS A 145 -14.58 16.01 8.38
CA HIS A 145 -14.04 15.43 7.14
C HIS A 145 -13.33 14.08 7.34
N LYS A 146 -12.45 13.98 8.34
CA LYS A 146 -11.74 12.72 8.65
C LYS A 146 -12.68 11.59 9.08
N GLN A 147 -13.73 11.92 9.85
CA GLN A 147 -14.72 10.96 10.34
C GLN A 147 -15.63 10.50 9.20
N LEU A 148 -16.12 11.44 8.38
CA LEU A 148 -16.91 11.14 7.19
C LEU A 148 -16.14 10.22 6.23
N TYR A 149 -14.86 10.52 5.98
CA TYR A 149 -14.03 9.65 5.14
C TYR A 149 -13.88 8.25 5.73
N ARG A 150 -13.63 8.14 7.04
CA ARG A 150 -13.52 6.85 7.71
C ARG A 150 -14.83 6.07 7.62
N TYR A 151 -15.97 6.73 7.79
CA TYR A 151 -17.30 6.14 7.65
C TYR A 151 -17.54 5.61 6.22
N MET A 152 -17.38 6.48 5.22
CA MET A 152 -17.60 6.12 3.81
C MET A 152 -16.61 5.04 3.34
N ARG A 153 -15.36 5.09 3.81
CA ARG A 153 -14.35 4.07 3.52
C ARG A 153 -14.73 2.72 4.15
N LYS A 154 -15.25 2.72 5.37
CA LYS A 154 -15.64 1.48 6.07
C LYS A 154 -16.89 0.86 5.46
N LYS A 155 -17.89 1.67 5.10
CA LYS A 155 -19.20 1.18 4.62
C LYS A 155 -19.21 0.83 3.12
N TYR A 156 -18.58 1.67 2.30
CA TYR A 156 -18.66 1.58 0.83
C TYR A 156 -17.30 1.41 0.14
N ASN A 157 -16.20 1.31 0.91
CA ASN A 157 -14.84 1.20 0.39
C ASN A 157 -14.43 2.32 -0.59
N VAL A 158 -15.00 3.52 -0.43
CA VAL A 158 -14.73 4.69 -1.29
C VAL A 158 -13.24 5.06 -1.26
N ALA A 159 -12.65 5.35 -2.43
CA ALA A 159 -11.24 5.71 -2.57
C ALA A 159 -11.06 7.17 -3.05
N GLY A 160 -10.09 7.86 -2.46
CA GLY A 160 -9.75 9.25 -2.82
C GLY A 160 -10.40 10.26 -1.89
N ARG A 161 -9.79 10.41 -0.72
CA ARG A 161 -10.21 11.30 0.37
C ARG A 161 -10.52 12.73 -0.11
N ASP A 162 -9.59 13.33 -0.83
CA ASP A 162 -9.67 14.75 -1.15
C ASP A 162 -10.78 15.03 -2.18
N ARG A 163 -11.00 14.12 -3.13
CA ARG A 163 -12.11 14.18 -4.10
C ARG A 163 -13.46 14.09 -3.40
N MET A 164 -13.60 13.15 -2.46
CA MET A 164 -14.81 13.03 -1.65
C MET A 164 -15.11 14.33 -0.87
N PHE A 165 -14.08 15.04 -0.38
CA PHE A 165 -14.29 16.33 0.29
C PHE A 165 -14.71 17.44 -0.66
N VAL A 166 -14.17 17.47 -1.88
CA VAL A 166 -14.62 18.42 -2.92
C VAL A 166 -16.09 18.16 -3.25
N ILE A 167 -16.48 16.91 -3.46
CA ILE A 167 -17.87 16.52 -3.73
C ILE A 167 -18.78 16.86 -2.55
N ALA A 168 -18.39 16.50 -1.33
CA ALA A 168 -19.14 16.83 -0.12
C ALA A 168 -19.31 18.34 0.08
N LYS A 169 -18.31 19.16 -0.29
CA LYS A 169 -18.40 20.62 -0.24
C LYS A 169 -19.34 21.17 -1.31
N LYS A 170 -19.39 20.57 -2.50
CA LYS A 170 -20.34 20.94 -3.56
C LYS A 170 -21.78 20.64 -3.12
N LEU A 171 -22.01 19.48 -2.49
CA LEU A 171 -23.34 19.06 -2.04
C LEU A 171 -23.84 19.83 -0.81
N ASP A 172 -22.95 20.15 0.12
CA ASP A 172 -23.30 20.86 1.35
C ASP A 172 -22.30 22.00 1.62
N PRO A 173 -22.45 23.14 0.94
CA PRO A 173 -21.50 24.25 1.04
C PRO A 173 -21.43 24.86 2.44
N GLU A 174 -22.51 24.80 3.22
CA GLU A 174 -22.56 25.24 4.61
C GLU A 174 -22.02 24.20 5.62
N GLY A 175 -21.89 22.95 5.19
CA GLY A 175 -21.43 21.85 6.04
C GLY A 175 -20.07 22.13 6.72
N PRO A 176 -19.04 22.65 6.01
CA PRO A 176 -17.76 23.02 6.62
C PRO A 176 -17.91 24.00 7.79
N ASP A 177 -18.74 25.03 7.65
CA ASP A 177 -18.93 26.04 8.68
C ASP A 177 -19.70 25.50 9.89
N ARG A 178 -20.75 24.68 9.65
CA ARG A 178 -21.44 23.96 10.72
C ARG A 178 -20.48 23.06 11.50
N ARG A 179 -19.62 22.32 10.80
CA ARG A 179 -18.62 21.42 11.40
C ARG A 179 -17.56 22.18 12.20
N LEU A 180 -17.09 23.31 11.69
CA LEU A 180 -16.15 24.18 12.41
C LEU A 180 -16.78 24.72 13.70
N ARG A 181 -18.04 25.14 13.66
CA ARG A 181 -18.79 25.58 14.85
C ARG A 181 -18.98 24.44 15.85
N ALA A 182 -19.32 23.22 15.40
CA ALA A 182 -19.45 22.05 16.25
C ALA A 182 -18.12 21.67 16.92
N GLN A 183 -17.02 21.68 16.17
CA GLN A 183 -15.68 21.39 16.69
C GLN A 183 -15.24 22.43 17.74
N ARG A 184 -15.51 23.72 17.51
CA ARG A 184 -15.24 24.79 18.49
C ARG A 184 -16.06 24.61 19.77
N ARG A 185 -17.33 24.18 19.66
CA ARG A 185 -18.17 23.86 20.83
C ARG A 185 -17.63 22.67 21.61
N ALA A 186 -17.21 21.60 20.93
CA ALA A 186 -16.64 20.42 21.57
C ALA A 186 -15.30 20.72 22.27
N ALA A 187 -14.41 21.47 21.61
CA ALA A 187 -13.14 21.89 22.20
C ALA A 187 -13.35 22.71 23.48
N ARG A 188 -14.31 23.65 23.47
CA ARG A 188 -14.71 24.42 24.67
C ARG A 188 -15.20 23.51 25.81
N ARG A 189 -16.06 22.52 25.52
CA ARG A 189 -16.53 21.56 26.53
C ARG A 189 -15.39 20.75 27.13
N SER A 190 -14.51 20.20 26.29
CA SER A 190 -13.36 19.41 26.77
C SER A 190 -12.35 20.25 27.57
N GLY A 191 -12.18 21.53 27.23
CA GLY A 191 -11.35 22.45 27.99
C GLY A 191 -11.94 22.74 29.37
N LEU A 192 -13.26 22.96 29.45
CA LEU A 192 -13.98 23.15 30.71
C LEU A 192 -13.94 21.90 31.59
N GLU A 193 -14.03 20.69 31.02
CA GLU A 193 -13.89 19.43 31.76
C GLU A 193 -12.49 19.26 32.34
N LYS A 194 -11.44 19.56 31.56
CA LYS A 194 -10.06 19.57 32.06
C LYS A 194 -9.85 20.58 33.18
N GLU A 195 -10.45 21.77 33.06
CA GLU A 195 -10.39 22.80 34.10
C GLU A 195 -11.10 22.36 35.38
N ARG A 196 -12.28 21.72 35.27
CA ARG A 196 -12.99 21.13 36.41
C ARG A 196 -12.18 20.02 37.08
N ALA A 197 -11.62 19.10 36.31
CA ALA A 197 -10.78 18.02 36.84
C ALA A 197 -9.51 18.57 37.52
N ALA A 198 -8.91 19.64 36.99
CA ALA A 198 -7.76 20.30 37.61
C ALA A 198 -8.13 20.96 38.96
N LYS A 199 -9.30 21.61 39.05
CA LYS A 199 -9.81 22.19 40.31
C LYS A 199 -10.16 21.13 41.35
N GLU A 200 -10.73 20.00 40.91
CA GLU A 200 -11.06 18.87 41.78
C GLU A 200 -9.79 18.23 42.37
N ASN A 201 -8.75 18.04 41.55
CA ASN A 201 -7.44 17.57 42.01
C ASN A 201 -6.74 18.56 42.97
N GLN A 202 -6.89 19.88 42.78
CA GLN A 202 -6.38 20.88 43.72
C GLN A 202 -7.15 20.89 45.05
N THR A 203 -8.46 20.63 45.02
CA THR A 203 -9.30 20.64 46.23
C THR A 203 -9.12 19.37 47.07
N GLN A 204 -8.75 18.24 46.45
CA GLN A 204 -8.43 17.00 47.18
C GLN A 204 -7.00 16.97 47.77
N GLN A 205 -6.15 17.97 47.51
CA GLN A 205 -4.78 18.04 48.03
C GLN A 205 -4.60 18.89 49.30
N SER A 206 -5.65 19.39 49.95
CA SER A 206 -5.55 20.00 51.29
C SER A 206 -6.93 20.10 51.97
N PRO A 207 -7.09 19.91 53.30
CA PRO A 207 -6.08 19.70 54.35
C PRO A 207 -6.44 18.62 55.41
N GLU A 208 -5.57 17.64 55.65
CA GLU A 208 -5.48 16.98 56.96
C GLU A 208 -4.00 16.74 57.28
N THR A 209 -3.39 17.69 57.99
CA THR A 209 -2.28 17.48 58.94
C THR A 209 -1.87 18.84 59.52
N ALA A 210 -2.80 19.46 60.25
CA ALA A 210 -2.43 20.37 61.32
C ALA A 210 -2.22 19.51 62.58
N ASN A 211 -1.05 18.87 62.71
CA ASN A 211 -0.49 18.47 64.00
C ASN A 211 0.98 18.05 63.86
N ALA A 212 1.83 18.89 64.45
CA ALA A 212 3.15 18.65 65.04
C ALA A 212 3.98 17.45 64.52
N VAL A 213 5.13 17.74 63.91
CA VAL A 213 6.47 17.44 64.46
C VAL A 213 7.49 18.34 63.72
N SER A 214 8.25 19.12 64.50
CA SER A 214 9.43 19.85 64.02
C SER A 214 10.49 18.85 63.54
N VAL A 215 10.68 18.75 62.23
CA VAL A 215 11.84 18.04 61.64
C VAL A 215 12.83 19.09 61.17
N GLU A 216 13.96 19.09 61.85
CA GLU A 216 15.18 19.83 61.61
C GLU A 216 15.63 19.67 60.14
N GLN A 217 15.55 20.77 59.38
CA GLN A 217 16.01 20.83 58.00
C GLN A 217 17.54 20.80 57.96
N GLN A 218 18.09 19.67 57.55
CA GLN A 218 19.45 19.59 57.04
C GLN A 218 19.54 20.42 55.74
N PRO A 219 20.55 21.30 55.58
CA PRO A 219 20.71 22.08 54.36
C PRO A 219 21.15 21.18 53.19
N LEU A 220 20.38 21.21 52.11
CA LEU A 220 20.74 20.57 50.84
C LEU A 220 22.02 21.21 50.27
N PRO A 221 22.91 20.43 49.65
CA PRO A 221 24.13 20.93 49.04
C PRO A 221 23.81 21.90 47.89
N GLY A 222 24.52 23.03 47.90
CA GLY A 222 24.25 24.23 47.12
C GLY A 222 24.04 24.00 45.63
N TYR A 223 22.86 24.38 45.15
CA TYR A 223 22.61 24.65 43.74
C TYR A 223 23.32 25.97 43.39
N VAL A 224 24.47 25.87 42.72
CA VAL A 224 25.14 27.02 42.11
C VAL A 224 24.36 27.39 40.85
N PRO A 225 23.79 28.61 40.75
CA PRO A 225 23.13 29.04 39.53
C PRO A 225 24.15 29.07 38.39
N LEU A 226 23.93 28.27 37.34
CA LEU A 226 24.77 28.35 36.14
C LEU A 226 24.59 29.72 35.49
N ASP A 227 25.70 30.45 35.36
CA ASP A 227 25.78 31.74 34.71
C ASP A 227 25.38 31.60 33.22
N PRO A 228 24.37 32.33 32.72
CA PRO A 228 23.91 32.27 31.33
C PRO A 228 24.99 32.58 30.28
N ALA A 229 26.11 33.18 30.68
CA ALA A 229 27.22 33.51 29.79
C ALA A 229 27.99 32.27 29.27
N MET A 230 27.88 31.11 29.92
CA MET A 230 28.60 29.89 29.51
C MET A 230 28.06 29.23 28.22
N TYR A 231 26.84 29.56 27.77
CA TYR A 231 26.22 28.92 26.62
C TYR A 231 26.37 29.68 25.28
N GLN A 232 27.05 30.84 25.26
CA GLN A 232 27.15 31.67 24.05
C GLN A 232 28.50 31.59 23.31
N SER A 233 29.51 30.88 23.84
CA SER A 233 30.88 30.95 23.30
C SER A 233 31.30 29.82 22.36
N GLU A 234 30.58 28.70 22.25
CA GLU A 234 31.06 27.55 21.45
C GLU A 234 30.48 27.42 20.03
N TYR A 235 29.49 28.22 19.65
CA TYR A 235 28.92 28.18 18.28
C TYR A 235 29.49 29.23 17.31
N ALA A 236 30.38 30.11 17.76
CA ALA A 236 30.92 31.20 16.93
C ALA A 236 32.23 30.89 16.17
N SER A 237 32.84 29.71 16.39
CA SER A 237 34.21 29.44 15.90
C SER A 237 34.33 28.49 14.70
N GLN A 238 33.25 28.23 13.94
CA GLN A 238 33.29 27.42 12.70
C GLN A 238 32.75 28.15 11.45
N ARG A 239 32.89 29.47 11.38
CA ARG A 239 32.74 30.21 10.12
C ARG A 239 33.95 31.09 9.86
N GLY A 240 34.91 30.53 9.12
CA GLY A 240 35.99 31.31 8.56
C GLY A 240 37.10 30.44 7.98
N GLN A 241 36.90 29.97 6.74
CA GLN A 241 37.91 29.90 5.66
C GLN A 241 37.44 28.88 4.61
N HIS A 242 36.64 29.34 3.64
CA HIS A 242 36.74 28.83 2.28
C HIS A 242 36.56 30.01 1.34
N GLY A 243 37.52 30.10 0.42
CA GLY A 243 37.78 31.26 -0.39
C GLY A 243 36.72 31.51 -1.44
N SER A 244 36.72 32.77 -1.85
CA SER A 244 36.31 33.23 -3.16
C SER A 244 36.80 32.29 -4.26
N ASP A 245 35.87 31.64 -4.97
CA ASP A 245 35.91 31.54 -6.43
C ASP A 245 34.61 30.91 -6.98
N ALA A 246 34.16 31.49 -8.09
CA ALA A 246 33.14 31.03 -9.04
C ALA A 246 31.65 31.15 -8.66
N PRO A 247 30.84 31.93 -9.43
CA PRO A 247 29.40 31.91 -9.34
C PRO A 247 28.85 30.60 -9.93
N ALA A 248 28.20 29.80 -9.08
CA ALA A 248 27.49 28.59 -9.50
C ALA A 248 26.35 28.96 -10.47
N HIS A 249 26.57 28.61 -11.73
CA HIS A 249 25.61 28.66 -12.81
C HIS A 249 24.49 27.65 -12.51
N TYR A 250 23.31 28.14 -12.12
CA TYR A 250 22.13 27.29 -12.00
C TYR A 250 21.66 26.87 -13.41
N PRO A 251 21.55 25.56 -13.71
CA PRO A 251 20.93 25.13 -14.95
C PRO A 251 19.43 25.42 -14.88
N SER A 252 19.02 26.42 -15.66
CA SER A 252 17.64 26.70 -16.05
C SER A 252 17.07 25.50 -16.81
N HIS A 253 16.23 24.69 -16.17
CA HIS A 253 15.37 23.75 -16.87
C HIS A 253 14.10 24.48 -17.34
N GLY A 254 14.25 25.28 -18.39
CA GLY A 254 13.16 25.66 -19.28
C GLY A 254 13.18 24.79 -20.52
N GLY A 255 12.03 24.30 -20.97
CA GLY A 255 11.93 23.65 -22.28
C GLY A 255 10.77 22.67 -22.41
N PHE A 256 9.56 23.19 -22.52
CA PHE A 256 8.48 22.49 -23.22
C PHE A 256 8.94 22.21 -24.65
N SER A 257 9.03 20.94 -25.05
CA SER A 257 9.17 20.55 -26.45
C SER A 257 7.83 20.06 -26.99
N GLN A 258 7.24 20.88 -27.85
CA GLN A 258 6.17 20.50 -28.75
C GLN A 258 6.76 19.81 -30.00
N ASN A 259 5.94 18.94 -30.60
CA ASN A 259 5.92 18.59 -32.02
C ASN A 259 7.01 17.62 -32.54
N GLY A 260 6.57 16.38 -32.77
CA GLY A 260 7.26 15.39 -33.60
C GLY A 260 6.25 14.43 -34.23
N ARG A 261 5.33 14.96 -35.04
CA ARG A 261 4.51 14.15 -35.97
C ARG A 261 5.46 13.51 -36.99
N LEU A 262 5.66 12.20 -36.89
CA LEU A 262 6.23 11.41 -37.97
C LEU A 262 5.13 11.11 -38.99
N THR A 263 5.22 11.77 -40.14
CA THR A 263 4.52 11.40 -41.36
C THR A 263 5.15 10.15 -41.94
N VAL A 264 4.38 9.06 -41.99
CA VAL A 264 4.77 7.82 -42.67
C VAL A 264 4.37 7.95 -44.15
N PRO A 265 5.25 7.65 -45.11
CA PRO A 265 4.90 7.73 -46.52
C PRO A 265 3.91 6.62 -46.91
N VAL A 266 2.84 7.06 -47.55
CA VAL A 266 1.85 6.26 -48.26
C VAL A 266 2.57 5.48 -49.36
N THR A 267 2.50 4.15 -49.29
CA THR A 267 2.82 3.28 -50.43
C THR A 267 1.50 2.69 -50.92
N GLU A 268 1.12 3.09 -52.12
CA GLU A 268 -0.02 2.58 -52.87
C GLU A 268 0.21 1.12 -53.33
N ALA A 269 -0.89 0.51 -53.76
CA ALA A 269 -1.02 -0.77 -54.46
C ALA A 269 -1.03 -2.05 -53.60
N ASN A 270 -2.24 -2.49 -53.25
CA ASN A 270 -2.67 -3.84 -53.63
C ASN A 270 -4.20 -3.96 -53.69
N ALA A 271 -4.64 -4.63 -54.76
CA ALA A 271 -6.01 -4.76 -55.23
C ALA A 271 -6.92 -5.58 -54.30
N PRO A 272 -8.26 -5.42 -54.40
CA PRO A 272 -9.21 -6.17 -53.59
C PRO A 272 -9.50 -7.54 -54.21
N THR A 273 -9.06 -8.61 -53.54
CA THR A 273 -9.53 -9.97 -53.82
C THR A 273 -10.91 -10.13 -53.19
N GLN A 274 -11.92 -10.27 -54.06
CA GLN A 274 -13.27 -10.69 -53.69
C GLN A 274 -13.21 -12.05 -53.01
N SER A 275 -13.62 -12.14 -51.74
CA SER A 275 -13.87 -13.40 -51.05
C SER A 275 -15.33 -13.44 -50.65
N SER A 276 -16.12 -14.03 -51.54
CA SER A 276 -17.45 -14.56 -51.28
C SER A 276 -17.41 -15.61 -50.18
N TYR A 277 -18.05 -15.38 -49.03
CA TYR A 277 -18.60 -16.47 -48.23
C TYR A 277 -19.89 -16.05 -47.52
N ALA A 278 -20.87 -16.93 -47.66
CA ALA A 278 -22.28 -16.76 -47.39
C ALA A 278 -22.66 -16.69 -45.90
N PRO A 279 -23.84 -16.12 -45.57
CA PRO A 279 -24.38 -16.10 -44.23
C PRO A 279 -24.97 -17.47 -43.86
N MET A 280 -24.38 -18.13 -42.87
CA MET A 280 -24.99 -19.28 -42.20
C MET A 280 -26.03 -18.76 -41.19
N HIS A 281 -27.30 -18.94 -41.55
CA HIS A 281 -28.39 -19.01 -40.60
C HIS A 281 -28.14 -20.16 -39.62
N ASN A 282 -28.29 -19.91 -38.32
CA ASN A 282 -28.73 -20.96 -37.41
C ASN A 282 -29.62 -20.36 -36.31
N SER A 283 -30.92 -20.55 -36.53
CA SER A 283 -31.93 -20.62 -35.49
C SER A 283 -31.63 -21.82 -34.58
N THR A 284 -31.51 -21.58 -33.28
CA THR A 284 -32.06 -22.51 -32.28
C THR A 284 -32.31 -21.72 -31.01
N GLY A 285 -33.59 -21.55 -30.70
CA GLY A 285 -34.04 -20.99 -29.44
C GLY A 285 -33.75 -21.95 -28.30
N LEU A 286 -33.25 -21.41 -27.20
CA LEU A 286 -33.36 -22.01 -25.89
C LEU A 286 -33.96 -20.94 -24.97
N ALA A 287 -35.26 -21.09 -24.74
CA ALA A 287 -35.97 -20.44 -23.66
C ALA A 287 -35.29 -20.88 -22.35
N PHE A 288 -34.64 -19.96 -21.66
CA PHE A 288 -34.15 -20.18 -20.31
C PHE A 288 -35.21 -19.67 -19.33
N ASP A 289 -35.69 -20.62 -18.55
CA ASP A 289 -36.74 -20.58 -17.55
C ASP A 289 -36.46 -19.54 -16.45
N SER A 290 -37.39 -18.60 -16.29
CA SER A 290 -37.38 -17.51 -15.32
C SER A 290 -37.92 -17.93 -13.95
N SER A 291 -37.43 -19.04 -13.39
CA SER A 291 -37.94 -19.52 -12.09
C SER A 291 -36.85 -20.12 -11.20
N ARG A 292 -35.83 -19.34 -10.83
CA ARG A 292 -34.99 -19.66 -9.66
C ARG A 292 -34.37 -18.41 -9.05
N VAL A 293 -35.07 -17.86 -8.05
CA VAL A 293 -34.53 -16.93 -7.06
C VAL A 293 -33.90 -17.78 -5.95
N PRO A 294 -32.58 -17.72 -5.70
CA PRO A 294 -32.00 -18.31 -4.49
C PRO A 294 -32.23 -17.39 -3.28
N PRO A 295 -32.51 -17.95 -2.08
CA PRO A 295 -32.65 -17.19 -0.85
C PRO A 295 -31.29 -16.72 -0.29
N PHE A 296 -31.38 -15.65 0.50
CA PHE A 296 -30.32 -14.89 1.18
C PHE A 296 -29.25 -15.71 1.91
#